data_AF-A0A0C2XRI3-F1
#
_entry.id   AF-A0A0C2XRI3-F1
#
_cell.length_a   1.000
_cell.length_b   1.000
_cell.length_c   1.000
_cell.angle_alpha   90.00
_cell.angle_beta   90.00
_cell.angle_gamma   90.00
#
_symmetry.space_group_name_H-M   'P 1'
#
loop_
_entity.id
_entity.type
_entity.pdbx_description
1 polymer ?
#
loop_
_entity_poly.entity_id
_entity_poly.type
_entity_poly.pdbx_seq_one_letter_code
_entity_poly.pdbx_strand_id
1 'polypeptide(L)'
;MQTGTVKPKARPGVSTQTGVYKVDSIKDIAESLNITIPENVASSLASDVEYRINQLIEEAARFMRHGRRTCMTTSDIDQALRVLNIEPLYGHSAHNPTTFRRALPFPQATAAGPVYFPEDEEIDFDRVLREEKIALPKGVSWTAHWLAVEGVQPLIPENPPAIPRDTDGDHAAKGELLKVNGVSPLVNGATTLLPGGTTAAAGAGAKKPTTVGAGAPAAGGQQNQQVVKQVLSRELQLYYARLTGSLLPTSSDFAKRTAALASLRNDAGLQALLPYLERWVGEGVVGALKEDGQTESEGKILEVLLDVTSAIMDNNTLFVEPYLHQILPPILSILLHSSLPLSHATQLRTTASQTLSKLLTQHSTTYPSLSPRIMKTLLLALISPGKSHGTREGAIRGLVGVGKEAVRKGLVEGGGAKVVAAECGAESGADPSSWNLINSVMDALRVLHPPSDMADSLDPLNSRDSDILNRLHEVLGDFFASKVAEDAAWAREIVGVTPKP
;
A
#
# COMPACT_ATOMS: atom_id res chain seq x y z
N MET A 1 -40.55 39.45 86.56
CA MET A 1 -40.86 38.04 86.89
C MET A 1 -40.75 37.21 85.62
N GLN A 2 -39.94 36.16 85.70
CA GLN A 2 -39.90 34.94 84.88
C GLN A 2 -39.55 35.05 83.38
N THR A 3 -38.26 34.85 83.16
CA THR A 3 -37.66 34.15 82.02
C THR A 3 -38.31 32.77 81.82
N GLY A 4 -39.00 32.56 80.70
CA GLY A 4 -39.46 31.26 80.24
C GLY A 4 -38.70 30.84 78.98
N THR A 5 -37.58 30.14 79.13
CA THR A 5 -36.85 29.51 78.03
C THR A 5 -37.62 28.28 77.54
N VAL A 6 -38.29 28.39 76.39
CA VAL A 6 -38.84 27.23 75.67
C VAL A 6 -37.72 26.58 74.87
N LYS A 7 -37.31 25.38 75.28
CA LYS A 7 -36.40 24.52 74.50
C LYS A 7 -37.09 24.14 73.18
N PRO A 8 -36.46 24.33 72.00
CA PRO A 8 -36.99 23.82 70.76
C PRO A 8 -36.88 22.28 70.73
N LYS A 9 -37.99 21.65 70.40
CA LYS A 9 -38.15 20.20 70.14
C LYS A 9 -37.19 19.79 69.02
N ALA A 10 -36.31 18.82 69.29
CA ALA A 10 -35.38 18.27 68.31
C ALA A 10 -36.16 17.72 67.11
N ARG A 11 -35.83 18.18 65.89
CA ARG A 11 -36.23 17.52 64.64
C ARG A 11 -35.62 16.12 64.63
N PRO A 12 -36.35 15.07 64.19
CA PRO A 12 -35.73 13.79 63.93
C PRO A 12 -34.64 14.01 62.86
N GLY A 13 -33.42 13.56 63.15
CA GLY A 13 -32.32 13.63 62.21
C GLY A 13 -32.73 12.92 60.92
N VAL A 14 -32.74 13.66 59.81
CA VAL A 14 -32.84 13.07 58.49
C VAL A 14 -31.56 12.26 58.31
N SER A 15 -31.66 10.93 58.35
CA SER A 15 -30.57 10.05 57.98
C SER A 15 -30.25 10.31 56.52
N THR A 16 -29.21 11.10 56.27
CA THR A 16 -28.68 11.37 54.95
C THR A 16 -28.21 10.03 54.37
N GLN A 17 -29.00 9.43 53.48
CA GLN A 17 -28.53 8.31 52.66
C GLN A 17 -27.42 8.85 51.76
N THR A 18 -26.19 8.39 51.97
CA THR A 18 -24.98 8.88 51.30
C THR A 18 -24.65 8.15 49.99
N GLY A 19 -25.39 7.11 49.63
CA GLY A 19 -25.13 6.24 48.47
C GLY A 19 -26.35 6.01 47.59
N VAL A 20 -26.11 5.47 46.39
CA VAL A 20 -27.16 5.07 45.42
C VAL A 20 -27.75 3.70 45.78
N TYR A 21 -27.00 2.87 46.53
CA TYR A 21 -27.47 1.56 46.95
C TYR A 21 -28.61 1.65 47.98
N LYS A 22 -29.73 0.97 47.72
CA LYS A 22 -30.92 1.05 48.56
C LYS A 22 -30.71 0.36 49.91
N VAL A 23 -30.99 1.09 50.99
CA VAL A 23 -30.91 0.56 52.36
C VAL A 23 -31.92 -0.58 52.59
N ASP A 24 -33.08 -0.51 51.91
CA ASP A 24 -34.12 -1.54 52.01
C ASP A 24 -33.61 -2.92 51.54
N SER A 25 -32.77 -2.97 50.51
CA SER A 25 -32.20 -4.24 50.02
C SER A 25 -31.32 -4.94 51.06
N ILE A 26 -30.68 -4.20 51.96
CA ILE A 26 -29.91 -4.78 53.07
C ILE A 26 -30.82 -5.31 54.17
N LYS A 27 -31.93 -4.62 54.42
CA LYS A 27 -32.94 -5.10 55.37
C LYS A 27 -33.59 -6.37 54.86
N ASP A 28 -33.93 -6.44 53.57
CA ASP A 28 -34.50 -7.64 52.94
C ASP A 28 -33.56 -8.85 53.10
N ILE A 29 -32.25 -8.66 52.90
CA ILE A 29 -31.24 -9.72 53.12
C ILE A 29 -31.15 -10.08 54.61
N ALA A 30 -31.17 -9.11 55.52
CA ALA A 30 -31.12 -9.39 56.96
C ALA A 30 -32.36 -10.17 57.45
N GLU A 31 -33.55 -9.81 56.95
CA GLU A 31 -34.81 -10.51 57.23
C GLU A 31 -34.80 -11.93 56.67
N SER A 32 -34.16 -12.18 55.52
CA SER A 32 -33.97 -13.53 54.97
C SER A 32 -33.14 -14.43 55.89
N LEU A 33 -32.28 -13.84 56.72
CA LEU A 33 -31.50 -14.53 57.76
C LEU A 33 -32.17 -14.48 59.14
N ASN A 34 -33.40 -13.95 59.22
CA ASN A 34 -34.17 -13.74 60.44
C ASN A 34 -33.49 -12.79 61.46
N ILE A 35 -32.74 -11.78 60.99
CA ILE A 35 -32.04 -10.79 61.82
C ILE A 35 -32.67 -9.41 61.63
N THR A 36 -32.96 -8.70 62.73
CA THR A 36 -33.42 -7.29 62.70
C THR A 36 -32.25 -6.33 62.92
N ILE A 37 -31.99 -5.44 61.96
CA ILE A 37 -30.86 -4.51 61.97
C ILE A 37 -31.36 -3.07 62.11
N PRO A 38 -30.72 -2.22 62.95
CA PRO A 38 -31.08 -0.80 63.05
C PRO A 38 -30.65 0.01 61.80
N GLU A 39 -31.39 1.08 61.50
CA GLU A 39 -31.23 1.88 60.27
C GLU A 39 -29.81 2.41 60.04
N ASN A 40 -29.13 2.80 61.11
CA ASN A 40 -27.77 3.32 61.06
C ASN A 40 -26.74 2.28 60.57
N VAL A 41 -26.90 1.02 60.98
CA VAL A 41 -26.03 -0.09 60.55
C VAL A 41 -26.36 -0.46 59.11
N ALA A 42 -27.64 -0.53 58.74
CA ALA A 42 -28.06 -0.80 57.37
C ALA A 42 -27.54 0.26 56.38
N SER A 43 -27.61 1.54 56.74
CA SER A 43 -27.09 2.64 55.90
C SER A 43 -25.56 2.62 55.77
N SER A 44 -24.84 2.23 56.83
CA SER A 44 -23.37 2.11 56.78
C SER A 44 -22.95 0.93 55.91
N LEU A 45 -23.63 -0.20 56.04
CA LEU A 45 -23.37 -1.40 55.23
C LEU A 45 -23.71 -1.17 53.75
N ALA A 46 -24.75 -0.37 53.43
CA ALA A 46 -25.09 0.02 52.07
C ALA A 46 -23.93 0.76 51.39
N SER A 47 -23.29 1.66 52.14
CA SER A 47 -22.15 2.43 51.64
C SER A 47 -20.92 1.54 51.41
N ASP A 48 -20.67 0.53 52.28
CA ASP A 48 -19.57 -0.43 52.10
C ASP A 48 -19.81 -1.36 50.88
N VAL A 49 -21.04 -1.83 50.69
CA VAL A 49 -21.42 -2.65 49.52
C VAL A 49 -21.21 -1.88 48.22
N GLU A 50 -21.64 -0.62 48.17
CA GLU A 50 -21.44 0.24 47.00
C GLU A 50 -19.95 0.45 46.70
N TYR A 51 -19.12 0.67 47.73
CA TYR A 51 -17.67 0.76 47.58
C TYR A 51 -17.07 -0.52 47.00
N ARG A 52 -17.48 -1.70 47.47
CA ARG A 52 -17.02 -3.00 46.95
C ARG A 52 -17.45 -3.25 45.51
N ILE A 53 -18.67 -2.85 45.14
CA ILE A 53 -19.15 -2.94 43.75
C ILE A 53 -18.30 -2.06 42.84
N ASN A 54 -18.02 -0.82 43.24
CA ASN A 54 -17.17 0.08 42.46
C ASN A 54 -15.74 -0.46 42.33
N GLN A 55 -15.15 -0.99 43.42
CA GLN A 55 -13.85 -1.63 43.38
C GLN A 55 -13.81 -2.80 42.38
N LEU A 56 -14.84 -3.66 42.38
CA LEU A 56 -14.94 -4.77 41.43
C LEU A 56 -15.05 -4.29 39.98
N ILE A 57 -15.89 -3.28 39.73
CA ILE A 57 -16.10 -2.70 38.38
C ILE A 57 -14.80 -2.05 37.87
N GLU A 58 -14.06 -1.35 38.73
CA GLU A 58 -12.79 -0.74 38.38
C GLU A 58 -11.74 -1.79 37.97
N GLU A 59 -11.61 -2.88 38.73
CA GLU A 59 -10.71 -3.97 38.38
C GLU A 59 -11.14 -4.65 37.06
N ALA A 60 -12.43 -4.92 36.88
CA ALA A 60 -12.97 -5.49 35.64
C ALA A 60 -12.74 -4.55 34.43
N ALA A 61 -12.85 -3.23 34.64
CA ALA A 61 -12.59 -2.24 33.59
C ALA A 61 -11.12 -2.22 33.16
N ARG A 62 -10.18 -2.55 34.06
CA ARG A 62 -8.76 -2.73 33.68
C ARG A 62 -8.62 -3.94 32.76
N PHE A 63 -9.23 -5.08 33.07
CA PHE A 63 -9.20 -6.26 32.20
C PHE A 63 -9.81 -5.99 30.81
N MET A 64 -10.93 -5.27 30.76
CA MET A 64 -11.56 -4.83 29.51
C MET A 64 -10.59 -3.98 28.65
N ARG A 65 -9.95 -2.98 29.28
CA ARG A 65 -8.98 -2.10 28.60
C ARG A 65 -7.73 -2.85 28.15
N HIS A 66 -7.21 -3.77 28.98
CA HIS A 66 -6.09 -4.63 28.60
C HIS A 66 -6.46 -5.59 27.45
N GLY A 67 -7.72 -6.01 27.38
CA GLY A 67 -8.27 -6.75 26.24
C GLY A 67 -8.55 -5.92 24.99
N ARG A 68 -8.24 -4.61 24.99
CA ARG A 68 -8.53 -3.65 23.89
C ARG A 68 -9.99 -3.65 23.43
N ARG A 69 -10.91 -3.93 24.36
CA ARG A 69 -12.36 -3.93 24.14
C ARG A 69 -12.99 -2.69 24.74
N THR A 70 -14.14 -2.29 24.20
CA THR A 70 -14.93 -1.14 24.70
C THR A 70 -16.16 -1.59 25.48
N CYS A 71 -16.50 -2.87 25.44
CA CYS A 71 -17.62 -3.46 26.16
C CYS A 71 -17.09 -4.47 27.19
N MET A 72 -17.50 -4.33 28.45
CA MET A 72 -17.17 -5.25 29.53
C MET A 72 -17.99 -6.54 29.39
N THR A 73 -17.35 -7.68 29.63
CA THR A 73 -17.95 -9.01 29.53
C THR A 73 -17.93 -9.72 30.88
N THR A 74 -18.71 -10.80 31.03
CA THR A 74 -18.76 -11.58 32.29
C THR A 74 -17.39 -12.12 32.68
N SER A 75 -16.55 -12.48 31.71
CA SER A 75 -15.18 -12.96 31.98
C SER A 75 -14.26 -11.91 32.58
N ASP A 76 -14.49 -10.61 32.31
CA ASP A 76 -13.71 -9.52 32.90
C ASP A 76 -14.03 -9.38 34.40
N ILE A 77 -15.30 -9.62 34.78
CA ILE A 77 -15.77 -9.63 36.16
C ILE A 77 -15.24 -10.88 36.88
N ASP A 78 -15.27 -12.05 36.25
CA ASP A 78 -14.73 -13.29 36.83
C ASP A 78 -13.23 -13.18 37.13
N GLN A 79 -12.48 -12.51 36.26
CA GLN A 79 -11.06 -12.22 36.48
C GLN A 79 -10.86 -11.23 37.63
N ALA A 80 -11.71 -10.20 37.72
CA ALA A 80 -11.68 -9.25 38.83
C ALA A 80 -11.99 -9.91 40.18
N LEU A 81 -13.00 -10.78 40.25
CA LEU A 81 -13.33 -11.56 41.46
C LEU A 81 -12.13 -12.39 41.91
N ARG A 82 -11.46 -13.07 40.97
CA ARG A 82 -10.27 -13.88 41.27
C ARG A 82 -9.12 -13.05 41.84
N VAL A 83 -8.86 -11.87 41.28
CA VAL A 83 -7.78 -10.99 41.78
C VAL A 83 -8.09 -10.42 43.15
N LEU A 84 -9.36 -10.09 43.40
CA LEU A 84 -9.82 -9.60 44.69
C LEU A 84 -9.99 -10.72 45.73
N ASN A 85 -9.67 -11.97 45.39
CA ASN A 85 -9.86 -13.17 46.22
C ASN A 85 -11.32 -13.33 46.71
N ILE A 86 -12.27 -12.96 45.87
CA ILE A 86 -13.70 -13.19 46.09
C ILE A 86 -14.07 -14.52 45.44
N GLU A 87 -14.98 -15.26 46.06
CA GLU A 87 -15.48 -16.53 45.53
C GLU A 87 -16.09 -16.34 44.13
N PRO A 88 -15.81 -17.24 43.17
CA PRO A 88 -16.32 -17.12 41.82
C PRO A 88 -17.84 -17.35 41.77
N LEU A 89 -18.53 -16.52 40.98
CA LEU A 89 -19.97 -16.62 40.75
C LEU A 89 -20.24 -17.46 39.50
N TYR A 90 -20.76 -18.67 39.68
CA TYR A 90 -21.08 -19.59 38.58
C TYR A 90 -22.48 -19.32 38.01
N GLY A 91 -22.71 -19.74 36.76
CA GLY A 91 -24.01 -19.65 36.10
C GLY A 91 -24.23 -18.39 35.26
N HIS A 92 -23.23 -17.51 35.16
CA HIS A 92 -23.29 -16.32 34.31
C HIS A 92 -22.45 -16.51 33.03
N SER A 93 -23.10 -16.52 31.87
CA SER A 93 -22.45 -16.61 30.56
C SER A 93 -23.03 -15.60 29.58
N ALA A 94 -22.20 -15.05 28.70
CA ALA A 94 -22.64 -14.16 27.64
C ALA A 94 -23.67 -14.79 26.68
N HIS A 95 -23.70 -16.14 26.60
CA HIS A 95 -24.57 -16.88 25.70
C HIS A 95 -25.97 -17.13 26.29
N ASN A 96 -26.16 -16.96 27.59
CA ASN A 96 -27.45 -17.15 28.26
C ASN A 96 -27.66 -16.04 29.32
N PRO A 97 -28.13 -14.84 28.91
CA PRO A 97 -28.35 -13.75 29.85
C PRO A 97 -29.54 -14.05 30.77
N THR A 98 -29.36 -13.86 32.08
CA THR A 98 -30.41 -14.03 33.08
C THR A 98 -31.53 -13.01 32.86
N THR A 99 -32.76 -13.48 32.71
CA THR A 99 -33.94 -12.63 32.54
C THR A 99 -34.67 -12.47 33.87
N PHE A 100 -34.97 -11.23 34.25
CA PHE A 100 -35.68 -10.93 35.49
C PHE A 100 -37.16 -10.64 35.23
N ARG A 101 -38.06 -11.31 35.95
CA ARG A 101 -39.51 -11.05 35.92
C ARG A 101 -39.97 -10.39 37.22
N ARG A 102 -40.97 -9.50 37.12
CA ARG A 102 -41.58 -8.85 38.28
C ARG A 102 -42.65 -9.75 38.88
N ALA A 103 -42.58 -10.03 40.17
CA ALA A 103 -43.60 -10.75 40.90
C ALA A 103 -44.91 -9.95 40.97
N LEU A 104 -46.05 -10.64 40.95
CA LEU A 104 -47.34 -10.00 41.16
C LEU A 104 -47.47 -9.55 42.63
N PRO A 105 -48.07 -8.38 42.91
CA PRO A 105 -48.28 -7.92 44.28
C PRO A 105 -49.09 -8.96 45.08
N PHE A 106 -48.58 -9.37 46.25
CA PHE A 106 -49.31 -10.28 47.13
C PHE A 106 -50.55 -9.57 47.70
N PRO A 107 -51.76 -10.14 47.58
CA PRO A 107 -53.00 -9.52 48.09
C PRO A 107 -53.00 -9.24 49.60
N GLN A 108 -52.19 -9.98 50.37
CA GLN A 108 -52.10 -9.90 51.83
C GLN A 108 -51.01 -8.96 52.36
N ALA A 109 -50.13 -8.43 51.49
CA ALA A 109 -49.02 -7.57 51.88
C ALA A 109 -48.91 -6.35 50.94
N THR A 110 -49.86 -5.43 51.05
CA THR A 110 -49.95 -4.19 50.24
C THR A 110 -48.80 -3.19 50.48
N ALA A 111 -47.94 -3.43 51.48
CA ALA A 111 -46.76 -2.60 51.79
C ALA A 111 -45.45 -3.14 51.19
N ALA A 112 -45.45 -4.32 50.54
CA ALA A 112 -44.26 -4.88 49.92
C ALA A 112 -43.92 -4.14 48.61
N GLY A 113 -42.67 -3.72 48.46
CA GLY A 113 -42.15 -3.09 47.24
C GLY A 113 -42.13 -4.04 46.03
N PRO A 114 -41.73 -3.54 44.83
CA PRO A 114 -41.65 -4.39 43.64
C PRO A 114 -40.53 -5.42 43.78
N VAL A 115 -40.90 -6.71 43.80
CA VAL A 115 -39.96 -7.85 43.85
C VAL A 115 -39.71 -8.37 42.44
N TYR A 116 -38.45 -8.61 42.11
CA TYR A 116 -38.02 -9.22 40.85
C TYR A 116 -37.35 -10.57 41.15
N PHE A 117 -37.61 -11.57 40.32
CA PHE A 117 -37.01 -12.90 40.45
C PHE A 117 -36.42 -13.34 39.11
N PRO A 118 -35.33 -14.14 39.12
CA PRO A 118 -34.79 -14.74 37.91
C PRO A 118 -35.81 -15.74 37.34
N GLU A 119 -36.06 -15.67 36.04
CA GLU A 119 -36.87 -16.66 35.36
C GLU A 119 -36.05 -17.95 35.14
N ASP A 120 -36.43 -19.01 35.84
CA ASP A 120 -35.88 -20.35 35.64
C ASP A 120 -36.82 -21.14 34.71
N GLU A 121 -36.44 -21.25 33.43
CA GLU A 121 -37.12 -22.11 32.46
C GLU A 121 -36.62 -23.56 32.63
N GLU A 122 -37.54 -24.50 32.84
CA GLU A 122 -37.22 -25.93 32.88
C GLU A 122 -36.84 -26.42 31.48
N ILE A 123 -35.65 -26.99 31.34
CA ILE A 123 -35.11 -27.46 30.06
C ILE A 123 -35.25 -28.99 29.97
N ASP A 124 -35.83 -29.48 28.87
CA ASP A 124 -35.86 -30.91 28.54
C ASP A 124 -34.50 -31.38 27.99
N PHE A 125 -33.85 -32.30 28.70
CA PHE A 125 -32.56 -32.86 28.32
C PHE A 125 -32.60 -33.58 26.97
N ASP A 126 -33.71 -34.24 26.62
CA ASP A 126 -33.85 -34.96 25.34
C ASP A 126 -33.87 -33.99 24.15
N ARG A 127 -34.33 -32.75 24.39
CA ARG A 127 -34.30 -31.68 23.38
C ARG A 127 -32.87 -31.18 23.18
N VAL A 128 -32.16 -30.85 24.26
CA VAL A 128 -30.78 -30.33 24.20
C VAL A 128 -29.84 -31.29 23.49
N LEU A 129 -29.92 -32.59 23.82
CA LEU A 129 -29.08 -33.62 23.20
C LEU A 129 -29.28 -33.77 21.69
N ARG A 130 -30.47 -33.42 21.16
CA ARG A 130 -30.79 -33.51 19.72
C ARG A 130 -30.46 -32.23 18.95
N GLU A 131 -30.40 -31.09 19.63
CA GLU A 131 -30.36 -29.75 19.02
C GLU A 131 -28.93 -29.27 18.71
N GLU A 132 -27.90 -29.90 19.28
CA GLU A 132 -26.55 -29.34 19.26
C GLU A 132 -25.82 -29.49 17.91
N LYS A 133 -25.88 -28.46 17.07
CA LYS A 133 -24.95 -28.21 15.97
C LYS A 133 -24.11 -26.99 16.27
N ILE A 134 -22.93 -27.19 16.86
CA ILE A 134 -21.96 -26.11 17.08
C ILE A 134 -21.41 -25.68 15.72
N ALA A 135 -21.77 -24.47 15.26
CA ALA A 135 -21.19 -23.88 14.07
C ALA A 135 -19.83 -23.26 14.43
N LEU A 136 -18.75 -23.89 13.98
CA LEU A 136 -17.40 -23.35 14.18
C LEU A 136 -17.21 -22.13 13.26
N PRO A 137 -16.87 -20.95 13.81
CA PRO A 137 -16.51 -19.81 12.98
C PRO A 137 -15.23 -20.11 12.19
N LYS A 138 -15.04 -19.41 11.07
CA LYS A 138 -13.78 -19.47 10.32
C LYS A 138 -12.63 -19.01 11.22
N GLY A 139 -11.46 -19.60 11.04
CA GLY A 139 -10.25 -19.16 11.71
C GLY A 139 -9.90 -17.70 11.38
N VAL A 140 -9.06 -17.09 12.22
CA VAL A 140 -8.64 -15.71 12.06
C VAL A 140 -7.78 -15.57 10.81
N SER A 141 -8.15 -14.67 9.90
CA SER A 141 -7.36 -14.25 8.74
C SER A 141 -7.20 -12.73 8.74
N TRP A 142 -6.19 -12.24 8.03
CA TRP A 142 -5.93 -10.82 7.87
C TRP A 142 -6.08 -10.42 6.39
N THR A 143 -6.61 -9.23 6.17
CA THR A 143 -6.72 -8.60 4.84
C THR A 143 -6.10 -7.21 4.91
N ALA A 144 -5.08 -6.97 4.10
CA ALA A 144 -4.39 -5.69 4.04
C ALA A 144 -4.93 -4.85 2.87
N HIS A 145 -5.09 -3.55 3.09
CA HIS A 145 -5.44 -2.58 2.07
C HIS A 145 -4.75 -1.24 2.36
N TRP A 146 -4.65 -0.38 1.34
CA TRP A 146 -4.10 0.96 1.50
C TRP A 146 -5.13 1.89 2.15
N LEU A 147 -4.88 2.27 3.41
CA LEU A 147 -5.71 3.26 4.11
C LEU A 147 -5.45 4.68 3.58
N ALA A 148 -4.20 5.01 3.26
CA ALA A 148 -3.81 6.30 2.72
C ALA A 148 -2.57 6.18 1.81
N VAL A 149 -2.52 7.00 0.77
CA VAL A 149 -1.36 7.21 -0.10
C VAL A 149 -1.11 8.72 -0.15
N GLU A 150 0.09 9.15 0.26
CA GLU A 150 0.44 10.59 0.35
C GLU A 150 -0.56 11.41 1.18
N GLY A 151 -1.06 10.83 2.28
CA GLY A 151 -2.02 11.47 3.18
C GLY A 151 -3.46 11.54 2.64
N VAL A 152 -3.72 11.02 1.43
CA VAL A 152 -5.06 10.95 0.84
C VAL A 152 -5.58 9.52 0.92
N GLN A 153 -6.79 9.36 1.42
CA GLN A 153 -7.47 8.07 1.48
C GLN A 153 -7.97 7.66 0.09
N PRO A 154 -7.53 6.52 -0.47
CA PRO A 154 -8.04 6.06 -1.75
C PRO A 154 -9.49 5.57 -1.62
N LEU A 155 -10.30 5.79 -2.65
CA LEU A 155 -11.70 5.36 -2.70
C LEU A 155 -11.80 3.88 -3.10
N ILE A 156 -11.40 3.00 -2.19
CA ILE A 156 -11.57 1.55 -2.31
C ILE A 156 -12.74 1.09 -1.41
N PRO A 157 -13.41 -0.03 -1.71
CA PRO A 157 -14.55 -0.53 -0.94
C PRO A 157 -14.28 -0.72 0.56
N GLU A 158 -13.03 -1.01 0.92
CA GLU A 158 -12.58 -1.22 2.29
C GLU A 158 -12.45 0.08 3.08
N ASN A 159 -12.28 1.21 2.39
CA ASN A 159 -12.16 2.52 3.02
C ASN A 159 -13.54 3.18 3.20
N PRO A 160 -13.77 3.91 4.30
CA PRO A 160 -14.98 4.69 4.48
C PRO A 160 -15.18 5.67 3.32
N PRO A 161 -16.43 5.89 2.87
CA PRO A 161 -16.71 6.94 1.89
C PRO A 161 -16.34 8.30 2.48
N ALA A 162 -15.89 9.22 1.62
CA ALA A 162 -15.62 10.59 2.02
C ALA A 162 -16.90 11.19 2.62
N ILE A 163 -16.92 11.39 3.94
CA ILE A 163 -18.02 12.04 4.64
C ILE A 163 -18.09 13.46 4.08
N PRO A 164 -19.20 13.89 3.46
CA PRO A 164 -19.39 15.29 3.13
C PRO A 164 -19.20 16.08 4.43
N ARG A 165 -18.26 17.04 4.43
CA ARG A 165 -18.20 17.98 5.53
C ARG A 165 -19.52 18.74 5.50
N ASP A 166 -20.35 18.57 6.51
CA ASP A 166 -21.50 19.43 6.77
C ASP A 166 -20.95 20.85 7.04
N THR A 167 -20.66 21.59 5.98
CA THR A 167 -20.60 23.04 6.05
C THR A 167 -22.04 23.52 6.05
N ASP A 168 -22.41 24.13 7.18
CA ASP A 168 -23.68 24.77 7.54
C ASP A 168 -24.66 23.90 8.35
N GLY A 169 -24.39 23.72 9.66
CA GLY A 169 -25.36 23.25 10.63
C GLY A 169 -24.77 22.81 11.98
N ASP A 170 -24.96 23.62 13.02
CA ASP A 170 -24.86 23.33 14.46
C ASP A 170 -23.48 22.99 15.09
N HIS A 171 -22.84 24.05 15.60
CA HIS A 171 -21.76 23.98 16.59
C HIS A 171 -22.29 23.55 17.97
N ALA A 172 -22.61 22.27 18.17
CA ALA A 172 -22.89 21.77 19.53
C ALA A 172 -22.71 20.26 19.76
N ALA A 173 -22.08 19.47 18.88
CA ALA A 173 -21.69 18.10 19.25
C ALA A 173 -20.73 17.49 18.23
N LYS A 174 -19.41 17.59 18.49
CA LYS A 174 -18.34 16.62 18.16
C LYS A 174 -17.00 17.34 18.17
N GLY A 175 -16.39 17.36 19.36
CA GLY A 175 -14.97 17.62 19.51
C GLY A 175 -14.16 16.37 19.14
N GLU A 176 -13.03 16.64 18.49
CA GLU A 176 -11.82 15.80 18.41
C GLU A 176 -11.81 14.59 17.47
N LEU A 177 -11.42 14.86 16.22
CA LEU A 177 -10.36 14.06 15.60
C LEU A 177 -9.47 14.94 14.68
N LEU A 178 -8.23 15.11 15.11
CA LEU A 178 -7.01 15.47 14.36
C LEU A 178 -6.91 16.88 13.75
N LYS A 179 -6.63 17.86 14.62
CA LYS A 179 -5.69 18.95 14.29
C LYS A 179 -4.32 18.59 14.84
N VAL A 180 -3.49 17.97 14.00
CA VAL A 180 -2.04 17.94 14.20
C VAL A 180 -1.44 18.68 13.00
N ASN A 181 -0.68 19.75 13.29
CA ASN A 181 0.08 20.58 12.35
C ASN A 181 -0.69 21.36 11.26
N GLY A 182 -1.62 22.23 11.67
CA GLY A 182 -1.72 23.57 11.09
C GLY A 182 -1.92 23.75 9.57
N VAL A 183 -2.51 22.80 8.84
CA VAL A 183 -2.91 23.01 7.44
C VAL A 183 -4.30 22.41 7.19
N SER A 184 -5.27 23.28 6.95
CA SER A 184 -6.59 22.91 6.42
C SER A 184 -6.47 22.57 4.93
N PRO A 185 -7.13 21.51 4.41
CA PRO A 185 -7.14 21.29 2.98
C PRO A 185 -8.02 22.36 2.33
N LEU A 186 -7.38 23.31 1.64
CA LEU A 186 -8.03 24.26 0.76
C LEU A 186 -8.42 23.51 -0.52
N VAL A 187 -9.72 23.30 -0.72
CA VAL A 187 -10.23 22.81 -2.01
C VAL A 187 -10.24 24.00 -2.97
N ASN A 188 -9.22 24.09 -3.83
CA ASN A 188 -9.14 25.13 -4.86
C ASN A 188 -9.64 24.59 -6.20
N GLY A 189 -10.91 24.86 -6.50
CA GLY A 189 -11.45 24.90 -7.85
C GLY A 189 -11.95 26.31 -8.16
N ALA A 190 -11.08 27.16 -8.72
CA ALA A 190 -11.38 28.27 -9.65
C ALA A 190 -10.18 29.23 -9.69
N THR A 191 -9.44 29.20 -10.79
CA THR A 191 -8.49 30.26 -11.17
C THR A 191 -9.23 31.45 -11.77
N THR A 192 -8.94 32.65 -11.25
CA THR A 192 -8.83 33.97 -11.92
C THR A 192 -9.68 34.26 -13.16
N LEU A 193 -10.46 35.35 -13.12
CA LEU A 193 -10.43 36.47 -14.08
C LEU A 193 -11.30 37.66 -13.59
N LEU A 194 -10.91 38.87 -13.99
CA LEU A 194 -11.37 40.23 -13.62
C LEU A 194 -12.83 40.57 -14.02
N PRO A 195 -13.41 41.71 -13.56
CA PRO A 195 -14.85 41.93 -13.51
C PRO A 195 -15.44 42.62 -14.76
N GLY A 196 -16.69 42.28 -15.10
CA GLY A 196 -17.56 43.10 -15.95
C GLY A 196 -18.74 42.34 -16.58
N GLY A 197 -19.96 42.82 -16.32
CA GLY A 197 -21.08 42.72 -17.28
C GLY A 197 -22.18 41.65 -17.09
N THR A 198 -23.23 42.04 -16.36
CA THR A 198 -24.67 41.86 -16.66
C THR A 198 -25.29 40.50 -17.10
N THR A 199 -26.24 40.07 -16.25
CA THR A 199 -27.61 39.54 -16.54
C THR A 199 -27.87 38.16 -17.17
N ALA A 200 -28.78 37.44 -16.49
CA ALA A 200 -29.89 36.60 -16.99
C ALA A 200 -29.77 35.05 -16.98
N ALA A 201 -30.52 34.47 -16.02
CA ALA A 201 -31.62 33.51 -16.18
C ALA A 201 -31.40 32.08 -16.72
N ALA A 202 -31.77 31.14 -15.83
CA ALA A 202 -32.69 30.00 -16.01
C ALA A 202 -32.32 28.81 -16.92
N GLY A 203 -32.46 27.60 -16.37
CA GLY A 203 -32.52 26.35 -17.15
C GLY A 203 -32.42 25.09 -16.29
N ALA A 204 -33.54 24.69 -15.68
CA ALA A 204 -33.71 23.43 -14.98
C ALA A 204 -33.71 22.22 -15.93
N GLY A 205 -33.25 21.05 -15.46
CA GLY A 205 -33.36 19.79 -16.21
C GLY A 205 -32.94 18.57 -15.39
N ALA A 206 -33.88 18.03 -14.62
CA ALA A 206 -33.76 16.77 -13.90
C ALA A 206 -33.97 15.55 -14.82
N LYS A 207 -33.16 14.48 -14.68
CA LYS A 207 -33.56 13.09 -14.96
C LYS A 207 -32.86 12.09 -14.04
N LYS A 208 -33.67 11.24 -13.39
CA LYS A 208 -33.29 10.05 -12.60
C LYS A 208 -33.26 8.77 -13.49
N PRO A 209 -32.74 7.63 -12.99
CA PRO A 209 -32.15 6.53 -13.77
C PRO A 209 -33.02 5.25 -13.85
N THR A 210 -32.65 4.36 -14.79
CA THR A 210 -32.88 2.89 -14.89
C THR A 210 -32.30 2.46 -16.27
N THR A 211 -31.63 1.33 -16.55
CA THR A 211 -31.68 -0.07 -16.11
C THR A 211 -30.33 -0.80 -16.33
N VAL A 212 -30.19 -1.93 -15.63
CA VAL A 212 -29.15 -2.99 -15.62
C VAL A 212 -28.84 -3.68 -16.96
N GLY A 213 -27.58 -4.11 -17.13
CA GLY A 213 -27.14 -5.09 -18.14
C GLY A 213 -25.63 -5.36 -18.20
N ALA A 214 -25.19 -6.45 -17.57
CA ALA A 214 -24.03 -7.33 -17.86
C ALA A 214 -22.63 -6.73 -18.23
N GLY A 215 -21.66 -6.90 -17.33
CA GLY A 215 -20.22 -6.83 -17.61
C GLY A 215 -19.37 -7.23 -16.41
N ALA A 216 -18.60 -8.32 -16.53
CA ALA A 216 -17.60 -8.77 -15.56
C ALA A 216 -16.45 -7.74 -15.40
N PRO A 217 -15.65 -7.81 -14.32
CA PRO A 217 -15.04 -6.64 -13.69
C PRO A 217 -13.83 -6.16 -14.49
N ALA A 218 -13.99 -5.07 -15.24
CA ALA A 218 -12.86 -4.24 -15.59
C ALA A 218 -12.40 -3.54 -14.31
N ALA A 219 -11.19 -3.87 -13.87
CA ALA A 219 -10.48 -3.18 -12.80
C ALA A 219 -10.71 -1.67 -12.94
N GLY A 220 -11.29 -1.08 -11.89
CA GLY A 220 -11.67 0.33 -11.87
C GLY A 220 -10.50 1.17 -12.37
N GLY A 221 -10.69 1.77 -13.54
CA GLY A 221 -9.83 2.83 -14.03
C GLY A 221 -9.88 3.93 -12.99
N GLN A 222 -8.85 3.95 -12.13
CA GLN A 222 -8.62 4.98 -11.14
C GLN A 222 -8.71 6.32 -11.89
N GLN A 223 -9.75 7.08 -11.59
CA GLN A 223 -9.79 8.49 -11.91
C GLN A 223 -8.49 9.08 -11.36
N ASN A 224 -7.65 9.51 -12.30
CA ASN A 224 -6.47 10.35 -12.15
C ASN A 224 -6.08 10.59 -10.70
N GLN A 225 -4.92 10.04 -10.31
CA GLN A 225 -4.04 10.68 -9.33
C GLN A 225 -3.80 12.11 -9.82
N GLN A 226 -4.72 13.03 -9.54
CA GLN A 226 -4.40 14.44 -9.48
C GLN A 226 -3.47 14.53 -8.30
N VAL A 227 -2.16 14.49 -8.59
CA VAL A 227 -1.10 14.80 -7.65
C VAL A 227 -1.53 16.10 -6.99
N VAL A 228 -1.99 15.99 -5.74
CA VAL A 228 -2.27 17.16 -4.92
C VAL A 228 -0.97 17.95 -4.99
N LYS A 229 -1.05 19.19 -5.51
CA LYS A 229 0.11 20.08 -5.54
C LYS A 229 0.55 20.23 -4.09
N GLN A 230 1.55 19.46 -3.67
CA GLN A 230 2.06 19.52 -2.32
C GLN A 230 2.51 20.96 -2.10
N VAL A 231 1.91 21.62 -1.12
CA VAL A 231 2.17 23.03 -0.85
C VAL A 231 3.61 23.11 -0.34
N LEU A 232 4.52 23.45 -1.25
CA LEU A 232 5.94 23.46 -0.99
C LEU A 232 6.32 24.72 -0.22
N SER A 233 7.09 24.57 0.87
CA SER A 233 7.60 25.72 1.61
C SER A 233 8.56 26.55 0.76
N ARG A 234 8.76 27.83 1.11
CA ARG A 234 9.69 28.71 0.37
C ARG A 234 11.12 28.18 0.38
N GLU A 235 11.57 27.64 1.52
CA GLU A 235 12.90 27.03 1.66
C GLU A 235 13.05 25.82 0.73
N LEU A 236 12.02 24.97 0.66
CA LEU A 236 12.07 23.76 -0.15
C LEU A 236 11.97 24.06 -1.65
N GLN A 237 11.27 25.14 -2.04
CA GLN A 237 11.31 25.69 -3.40
C GLN A 237 12.71 26.21 -3.77
N LEU A 238 13.36 26.97 -2.88
CA LEU A 238 14.72 27.48 -3.10
C LEU A 238 15.74 26.35 -3.18
N TYR A 239 15.60 25.33 -2.32
CA TYR A 239 16.40 24.11 -2.39
C TYR A 239 16.21 23.40 -3.73
N TYR A 240 14.97 23.18 -4.17
CA TYR A 240 14.67 22.56 -5.47
C TYR A 240 15.28 23.33 -6.65
N ALA A 241 15.15 24.66 -6.66
CA ALA A 241 15.73 25.50 -7.71
C ALA A 241 17.26 25.43 -7.73
N ARG A 242 17.90 25.43 -6.56
CA ARG A 242 19.35 25.30 -6.43
C ARG A 242 19.85 23.91 -6.81
N LEU A 243 19.09 22.87 -6.44
CA LEU A 243 19.40 21.47 -6.73
C LEU A 243 19.35 21.21 -8.23
N THR A 244 18.22 21.51 -8.88
CA THR A 244 18.06 21.34 -10.34
C THR A 244 19.08 22.17 -11.12
N GLY A 245 19.32 23.43 -10.74
CA GLY A 245 20.32 24.29 -11.36
C GLY A 245 21.77 23.82 -11.20
N SER A 246 22.10 23.08 -10.12
CA SER A 246 23.44 22.51 -9.89
C SER A 246 23.67 21.18 -10.62
N LEU A 247 22.60 20.49 -11.00
CA LEU A 247 22.66 19.21 -11.71
C LEU A 247 22.93 19.40 -13.21
N LEU A 248 22.30 20.41 -13.83
CA LEU A 248 22.45 20.68 -15.26
C LEU A 248 23.92 20.97 -15.67
N PRO A 249 24.37 20.47 -16.85
CA PRO A 249 25.77 20.52 -17.26
C PRO A 249 26.31 21.90 -17.66
N THR A 250 25.48 22.94 -17.61
CA THR A 250 25.91 24.34 -17.79
C THR A 250 26.75 24.85 -16.61
N SER A 251 26.73 24.17 -15.46
CA SER A 251 27.63 24.47 -14.34
C SER A 251 28.95 23.71 -14.48
N SER A 252 30.07 24.42 -14.62
CA SER A 252 31.44 23.88 -14.68
C SER A 252 31.89 23.13 -13.43
N ASP A 253 31.06 23.09 -12.38
CA ASP A 253 31.46 22.69 -11.04
C ASP A 253 31.05 21.24 -10.76
N PHE A 254 31.87 20.27 -11.19
CA PHE A 254 31.68 18.84 -10.93
C PHE A 254 31.42 18.53 -9.44
N ALA A 255 32.11 19.24 -8.53
CA ALA A 255 31.94 19.10 -7.09
C ALA A 255 30.51 19.42 -6.61
N LYS A 256 29.85 20.44 -7.21
CA LYS A 256 28.47 20.79 -6.86
C LYS A 256 27.50 19.70 -7.32
N ARG A 257 27.74 19.11 -8.49
CA ARG A 257 26.94 17.98 -9.01
C ARG A 257 27.07 16.76 -8.12
N THR A 258 28.29 16.38 -7.73
CA THR A 258 28.51 15.24 -6.82
C THR A 258 27.83 15.47 -5.46
N ALA A 259 27.92 16.68 -4.91
CA ALA A 259 27.23 17.03 -3.67
C ALA A 259 25.69 16.98 -3.82
N ALA A 260 25.15 17.47 -4.93
CA ALA A 260 23.73 17.40 -5.24
C ALA A 260 23.22 15.95 -5.35
N LEU A 261 23.95 15.08 -6.06
CA LEU A 261 23.61 13.66 -6.16
C LEU A 261 23.72 12.94 -4.81
N ALA A 262 24.74 13.26 -4.00
CA ALA A 262 24.86 12.71 -2.65
C ALA A 262 23.71 13.15 -1.73
N SER A 263 23.20 14.37 -1.90
CA SER A 263 22.02 14.87 -1.19
C SER A 263 20.77 14.07 -1.57
N LEU A 264 20.54 13.85 -2.88
CA LEU A 264 19.41 13.04 -3.37
C LEU A 264 19.41 11.61 -2.81
N ARG A 265 20.60 11.00 -2.65
CA ARG A 265 20.76 9.63 -2.16
C ARG A 265 20.46 9.44 -0.67
N ASN A 266 20.68 10.47 0.16
CA ASN A 266 20.69 10.29 1.61
C ASN A 266 19.70 11.18 2.37
N ASP A 267 19.17 12.25 1.75
CA ASP A 267 18.30 13.20 2.43
C ASP A 267 16.86 12.66 2.56
N ALA A 268 16.35 12.67 3.79
CA ALA A 268 15.02 12.20 4.15
C ALA A 268 13.93 13.27 3.97
N GLY A 269 14.30 14.54 3.85
CA GLY A 269 13.36 15.66 3.72
C GLY A 269 12.75 15.82 2.32
N LEU A 270 13.10 14.95 1.37
CA LEU A 270 12.81 15.13 -0.06
C LEU A 270 11.51 14.49 -0.54
N GLN A 271 10.76 13.78 0.31
CA GLN A 271 9.50 13.12 -0.09
C GLN A 271 8.52 14.13 -0.72
N ALA A 272 8.40 15.34 -0.16
CA ALA A 272 7.51 16.37 -0.69
C ALA A 272 7.97 16.97 -2.04
N LEU A 273 9.25 16.74 -2.42
CA LEU A 273 9.82 17.16 -3.70
C LEU A 273 9.77 16.07 -4.76
N LEU A 274 9.59 14.81 -4.35
CA LEU A 274 9.65 13.65 -5.25
C LEU A 274 8.73 13.80 -6.47
N PRO A 275 7.45 14.21 -6.37
CA PRO A 275 6.59 14.36 -7.55
C PRO A 275 7.10 15.41 -8.54
N TYR A 276 7.75 16.47 -8.03
CA TYR A 276 8.30 17.56 -8.83
C TYR A 276 9.60 17.14 -9.50
N LEU A 277 10.45 16.39 -8.79
CA LEU A 277 11.70 15.83 -9.32
C LEU A 277 11.41 14.82 -10.43
N GLU A 278 10.47 13.89 -10.23
CA GLU A 278 10.09 12.91 -11.24
C GLU A 278 9.50 13.58 -12.49
N ARG A 279 8.64 14.59 -12.30
CA ARG A 279 8.12 15.38 -13.41
C ARG A 279 9.24 16.13 -14.15
N TRP A 280 10.16 16.74 -13.43
CA TRP A 280 11.30 17.45 -14.00
C TRP A 280 12.22 16.52 -14.80
N VAL A 281 12.50 15.33 -14.28
CA VAL A 281 13.24 14.30 -15.02
C VAL A 281 12.48 13.92 -16.28
N GLY A 282 11.18 13.62 -16.19
CA GLY A 282 10.38 13.24 -17.36
C GLY A 282 10.30 14.32 -18.44
N GLU A 283 10.06 15.57 -18.06
CA GLU A 283 10.05 16.71 -18.99
C GLU A 283 11.44 16.98 -19.57
N GLY A 284 12.50 16.86 -18.76
CA GLY A 284 13.89 17.03 -19.18
C GLY A 284 14.32 15.97 -20.20
N VAL A 285 13.95 14.70 -19.98
CA VAL A 285 14.23 13.61 -20.94
C VAL A 285 13.48 13.83 -22.25
N VAL A 286 12.18 14.18 -22.19
CA VAL A 286 11.40 14.43 -23.41
C VAL A 286 11.91 15.66 -24.16
N GLY A 287 12.34 16.71 -23.46
CA GLY A 287 12.96 17.90 -24.07
C GLY A 287 14.26 17.57 -24.80
N ALA A 288 15.17 16.87 -24.13
CA ALA A 288 16.46 16.47 -24.70
C ALA A 288 16.35 15.46 -25.84
N LEU A 289 15.21 14.76 -26.00
CA LEU A 289 14.97 13.81 -27.09
C LEU A 289 14.14 14.39 -28.25
N LYS A 290 13.61 15.62 -28.12
CA LYS A 290 12.72 16.25 -29.14
C LYS A 290 13.48 17.10 -30.16
N GLU A 291 14.63 17.63 -29.79
CA GLU A 291 15.46 18.42 -30.69
C GLU A 291 16.31 17.43 -31.50
N ASP A 292 16.06 17.30 -32.80
CA ASP A 292 16.83 16.43 -33.72
C ASP A 292 18.32 16.82 -33.85
N GLY A 293 18.79 17.79 -33.05
CA GLY A 293 20.19 18.22 -33.02
C GLY A 293 21.00 17.32 -32.11
N GLN A 294 21.76 16.38 -32.69
CA GLN A 294 22.66 15.46 -31.96
C GLN A 294 23.83 16.18 -31.28
N THR A 295 23.55 17.04 -30.29
CA THR A 295 24.56 17.85 -29.63
C THR A 295 25.14 17.07 -28.44
N GLU A 296 26.46 17.03 -28.30
CA GLU A 296 27.13 16.35 -27.17
C GLU A 296 26.68 16.88 -25.79
N SER A 297 26.18 18.12 -25.72
CA SER A 297 25.61 18.69 -24.50
C SER A 297 24.35 17.97 -24.03
N GLU A 298 23.50 17.48 -24.94
CA GLU A 298 22.25 16.80 -24.61
C GLU A 298 22.51 15.39 -24.09
N GLY A 299 23.51 14.69 -24.65
CA GLY A 299 23.98 13.40 -24.12
C GLY A 299 24.39 13.52 -22.65
N LYS A 300 25.09 14.61 -22.29
CA LYS A 300 25.46 14.90 -20.89
C LYS A 300 24.26 15.23 -20.01
N ILE A 301 23.23 15.88 -20.54
CA ILE A 301 21.98 16.14 -19.80
C ILE A 301 21.30 14.81 -19.48
N LEU A 302 21.17 13.91 -20.47
CA LEU A 302 20.54 12.59 -20.28
C LEU A 302 21.31 11.73 -19.27
N GLU A 303 22.64 11.78 -19.27
CA GLU A 303 23.48 11.09 -18.30
C GLU A 303 23.18 11.58 -16.87
N VAL A 304 23.13 12.89 -16.67
CA VAL A 304 22.77 13.49 -15.36
C VAL A 304 21.34 13.08 -14.94
N LEU A 305 20.37 13.07 -15.86
CA LEU A 305 18.99 12.70 -15.53
C LEU A 305 18.87 11.21 -15.13
N LEU A 306 19.65 10.33 -15.75
CA LEU A 306 19.75 8.92 -15.33
C LEU A 306 20.43 8.78 -13.97
N ASP A 307 21.50 9.54 -13.72
CA ASP A 307 22.19 9.55 -12.42
C ASP A 307 21.27 10.04 -11.30
N VAL A 308 20.44 11.05 -11.57
CA VAL A 308 19.41 11.55 -10.64
C VAL A 308 18.37 10.45 -10.37
N THR A 309 17.88 9.78 -11.41
CA THR A 309 16.91 8.69 -11.26
C THR A 309 17.48 7.55 -10.43
N SER A 310 18.73 7.16 -10.70
CA SER A 310 19.45 6.15 -9.90
C SER A 310 19.64 6.64 -8.45
N ALA A 311 20.01 7.90 -8.24
CA ALA A 311 20.19 8.47 -6.91
C ALA A 311 18.89 8.49 -6.07
N ILE A 312 17.75 8.79 -6.70
CA ILE A 312 16.43 8.75 -6.05
C ILE A 312 16.07 7.31 -5.65
N MET A 313 16.35 6.34 -6.52
CA MET A 313 16.09 4.92 -6.23
C MET A 313 17.00 4.31 -5.16
N ASP A 314 18.19 4.89 -4.96
CA ASP A 314 19.14 4.46 -3.93
C ASP A 314 18.73 4.92 -2.53
N ASN A 315 17.83 5.90 -2.46
CA ASN A 315 17.41 6.51 -1.21
C ASN A 315 16.32 5.68 -0.52
N ASN A 316 16.71 4.97 0.54
CA ASN A 316 15.81 4.12 1.33
C ASN A 316 14.80 4.89 2.20
N THR A 317 14.92 6.22 2.28
CA THR A 317 14.00 7.07 3.05
C THR A 317 12.83 7.58 2.21
N LEU A 318 12.91 7.45 0.87
CA LEU A 318 11.87 7.89 -0.05
C LEU A 318 10.94 6.74 -0.41
N PHE A 319 9.65 7.01 -0.38
CA PHE A 319 8.64 6.06 -0.82
C PHE A 319 8.34 6.29 -2.30
N VAL A 320 9.13 5.63 -3.17
CA VAL A 320 9.08 5.76 -4.63
C VAL A 320 8.01 4.90 -5.31
N GLU A 321 7.45 3.92 -4.60
CA GLU A 321 6.49 2.96 -5.16
C GLU A 321 5.27 3.59 -5.87
N PRO A 322 4.65 4.67 -5.35
CA PRO A 322 3.53 5.32 -6.03
C PRO A 322 3.92 5.89 -7.39
N TYR A 323 5.19 6.26 -7.58
CA TYR A 323 5.71 6.96 -8.75
C TYR A 323 6.40 6.04 -9.77
N LEU A 324 6.44 4.72 -9.54
CA LEU A 324 7.08 3.77 -10.47
C LEU A 324 6.54 3.90 -11.91
N HIS A 325 5.24 4.16 -12.05
CA HIS A 325 4.60 4.36 -13.35
C HIS A 325 5.02 5.67 -14.06
N GLN A 326 5.57 6.64 -13.32
CA GLN A 326 6.10 7.91 -13.84
C GLN A 326 7.62 7.85 -14.08
N ILE A 327 8.36 7.05 -13.28
CA ILE A 327 9.80 6.81 -13.41
C ILE A 327 10.15 5.93 -14.62
N LEU A 328 9.30 4.94 -14.92
CA LEU A 328 9.56 3.97 -15.99
C LEU A 328 9.60 4.57 -17.41
N PRO A 329 8.66 5.45 -17.83
CA PRO A 329 8.66 5.99 -19.19
C PRO A 329 9.93 6.78 -19.55
N PRO A 330 10.51 7.65 -18.70
CA PRO A 330 11.80 8.30 -18.96
C PRO A 330 12.95 7.30 -19.19
N ILE A 331 13.09 6.28 -18.35
CA ILE A 331 14.13 5.24 -18.49
C ILE A 331 13.94 4.48 -19.81
N LEU A 332 12.72 4.04 -20.10
CA LEU A 332 12.40 3.30 -21.34
C LEU A 332 12.56 4.17 -22.59
N SER A 333 12.26 5.48 -22.50
CA SER A 333 12.45 6.41 -23.61
C SER A 333 13.92 6.57 -23.96
N ILE A 334 14.80 6.79 -22.97
CA ILE A 334 16.25 6.86 -23.21
C ILE A 334 16.78 5.54 -23.78
N LEU A 335 16.28 4.42 -23.25
CA LEU A 335 16.72 3.09 -23.69
C LEU A 335 16.31 2.79 -25.14
N LEU A 336 15.08 3.14 -25.54
CA LEU A 336 14.49 2.74 -26.83
C LEU A 336 14.52 3.82 -27.92
N HIS A 337 15.01 5.02 -27.61
CA HIS A 337 15.06 6.11 -28.58
C HIS A 337 15.97 5.77 -29.78
N SER A 338 15.54 6.20 -30.98
CA SER A 338 16.16 5.82 -32.25
C SER A 338 17.51 6.48 -32.50
N SER A 339 17.65 7.76 -32.13
CA SER A 339 18.82 8.58 -32.46
C SER A 339 19.39 9.20 -31.20
N LEU A 340 20.38 8.54 -30.59
CA LEU A 340 21.18 9.11 -29.51
C LEU A 340 22.53 9.60 -30.06
N PRO A 341 23.17 10.59 -29.43
CA PRO A 341 24.52 11.02 -29.81
C PRO A 341 25.50 9.85 -29.79
N LEU A 342 26.19 9.60 -30.91
CA LEU A 342 26.96 8.35 -31.13
C LEU A 342 28.02 8.09 -30.05
N SER A 343 28.66 9.15 -29.53
CA SER A 343 29.68 9.08 -28.48
C SER A 343 29.14 8.59 -27.12
N HIS A 344 27.86 8.88 -26.82
CA HIS A 344 27.24 8.58 -25.52
C HIS A 344 26.17 7.48 -25.59
N ALA A 345 25.75 7.08 -26.79
CA ALA A 345 24.62 6.18 -27.00
C ALA A 345 24.77 4.84 -26.26
N THR A 346 25.95 4.20 -26.33
CA THR A 346 26.21 2.91 -25.68
C THR A 346 26.23 3.03 -24.15
N GLN A 347 26.86 4.09 -23.63
CA GLN A 347 26.93 4.38 -22.20
C GLN A 347 25.53 4.68 -21.63
N LEU A 348 24.75 5.52 -22.29
CA LEU A 348 23.39 5.89 -21.87
C LEU A 348 22.47 4.66 -21.86
N ARG A 349 22.50 3.83 -22.91
CA ARG A 349 21.70 2.60 -22.97
C ARG A 349 22.12 1.59 -21.91
N THR A 350 23.42 1.47 -21.63
CA THR A 350 23.92 0.57 -20.58
C THR A 350 23.49 1.04 -19.20
N THR A 351 23.64 2.33 -18.90
CA THR A 351 23.24 2.93 -17.62
C THR A 351 21.72 2.84 -17.43
N ALA A 352 20.92 3.13 -18.47
CA ALA A 352 19.47 2.99 -18.44
C ALA A 352 19.03 1.55 -18.18
N SER A 353 19.69 0.56 -18.82
CA SER A 353 19.42 -0.87 -18.57
C SER A 353 19.77 -1.27 -17.13
N GLN A 354 20.90 -0.80 -16.59
CA GLN A 354 21.29 -1.06 -15.21
C GLN A 354 20.29 -0.46 -14.20
N THR A 355 19.88 0.79 -14.40
CA THR A 355 18.84 1.44 -13.58
C THR A 355 17.51 0.69 -13.67
N LEU A 356 17.11 0.26 -14.87
CA LEU A 356 15.90 -0.56 -15.07
C LEU A 356 16.00 -1.92 -14.35
N SER A 357 17.17 -2.57 -14.41
CA SER A 357 17.43 -3.84 -13.71
C SER A 357 17.35 -3.67 -12.19
N LYS A 358 17.93 -2.59 -11.66
CA LYS A 358 17.82 -2.24 -10.23
C LYS A 358 16.36 -2.02 -9.81
N LEU A 359 15.59 -1.30 -10.62
CA LEU A 359 14.16 -1.05 -10.36
C LEU A 359 13.37 -2.35 -10.31
N LEU A 360 13.60 -3.23 -11.29
CA LEU A 360 12.93 -4.52 -11.38
C LEU A 360 13.29 -5.45 -10.23
N THR A 361 14.57 -5.52 -9.85
CA THR A 361 15.00 -6.38 -8.73
C THR A 361 14.46 -5.90 -7.39
N GLN A 362 14.31 -4.59 -7.18
CA GLN A 362 13.74 -4.03 -5.95
C GLN A 362 12.21 -4.19 -5.86
N HIS A 363 11.47 -4.00 -6.96
CA HIS A 363 10.00 -3.86 -6.92
C HIS A 363 9.21 -4.99 -7.59
N SER A 364 9.86 -5.97 -8.25
CA SER A 364 9.14 -7.05 -8.96
C SER A 364 8.32 -7.97 -8.04
N THR A 365 8.73 -8.18 -6.79
CA THR A 365 8.00 -9.01 -5.82
C THR A 365 6.72 -8.33 -5.34
N THR A 366 6.78 -7.02 -5.13
CA THR A 366 5.63 -6.19 -4.69
C THR A 366 4.64 -5.99 -5.83
N TYR A 367 5.13 -5.87 -7.08
CA TYR A 367 4.33 -5.66 -8.27
C TYR A 367 4.59 -6.73 -9.34
N PRO A 368 3.95 -7.91 -9.25
CA PRO A 368 4.16 -9.01 -10.20
C PRO A 368 3.81 -8.67 -11.66
N SER A 369 2.95 -7.66 -11.89
CA SER A 369 2.56 -7.20 -13.22
C SER A 369 3.61 -6.32 -13.91
N LEU A 370 4.60 -5.83 -13.16
CA LEU A 370 5.62 -4.89 -13.65
C LEU A 370 6.54 -5.52 -14.69
N SER A 371 7.13 -6.68 -14.36
CA SER A 371 8.07 -7.40 -15.24
C SER A 371 7.43 -7.83 -16.56
N PRO A 372 6.24 -8.48 -16.58
CA PRO A 372 5.55 -8.82 -17.84
C PRO A 372 5.23 -7.59 -18.72
N ARG A 373 4.88 -6.45 -18.11
CA ARG A 373 4.56 -5.22 -18.85
C ARG A 373 5.80 -4.64 -19.53
N ILE A 374 6.94 -4.57 -18.82
CA ILE A 374 8.21 -4.08 -19.37
C ILE A 374 8.73 -5.04 -20.45
N MET A 375 8.68 -6.35 -20.19
CA MET A 375 9.06 -7.37 -21.16
C MET A 375 8.26 -7.21 -22.46
N LYS A 376 6.94 -7.05 -22.38
CA LYS A 376 6.09 -6.83 -23.57
C LYS A 376 6.51 -5.60 -24.37
N THR A 377 6.84 -4.48 -23.71
CA THR A 377 7.30 -3.26 -24.37
C THR A 377 8.65 -3.47 -25.08
N LEU A 378 9.61 -4.13 -24.42
CA LEU A 378 10.92 -4.42 -25.00
C LEU A 378 10.83 -5.39 -26.19
N LEU A 379 10.00 -6.44 -26.09
CA LEU A 379 9.76 -7.39 -27.18
C LEU A 379 9.14 -6.71 -28.40
N LEU A 380 8.15 -5.84 -28.17
CA LEU A 380 7.54 -5.08 -29.26
C LEU A 380 8.57 -4.18 -29.96
N ALA A 381 9.47 -3.54 -29.20
CA ALA A 381 10.53 -2.71 -29.76
C ALA A 381 11.57 -3.52 -30.55
N LEU A 382 11.82 -4.78 -30.19
CA LEU A 382 12.78 -5.65 -30.86
C LEU A 382 12.24 -6.27 -32.16
N ILE A 383 11.00 -6.77 -32.15
CA ILE A 383 10.44 -7.59 -33.24
C ILE A 383 9.75 -6.74 -34.32
N SER A 384 9.25 -5.54 -33.98
CA SER A 384 8.51 -4.73 -34.94
C SER A 384 9.37 -4.36 -36.16
N PRO A 385 8.84 -4.48 -37.40
CA PRO A 385 9.57 -4.09 -38.60
C PRO A 385 9.73 -2.56 -38.68
N GLY A 386 10.83 -2.09 -39.26
CA GLY A 386 11.09 -0.67 -39.48
C GLY A 386 11.57 0.12 -38.26
N LYS A 387 12.10 -0.57 -37.23
CA LYS A 387 12.76 0.08 -36.09
C LYS A 387 14.23 0.35 -36.41
N SER A 388 14.80 1.36 -35.75
CA SER A 388 16.22 1.70 -35.90
C SER A 388 17.13 0.67 -35.20
N HIS A 389 18.36 0.54 -35.67
CA HIS A 389 19.41 -0.28 -35.04
C HIS A 389 19.62 0.09 -33.55
N GLY A 390 19.56 1.38 -33.22
CA GLY A 390 19.68 1.88 -31.85
C GLY A 390 18.53 1.45 -30.92
N THR A 391 17.29 1.41 -31.43
CA THR A 391 16.13 0.93 -30.66
C THR A 391 16.24 -0.56 -30.36
N ARG A 392 16.73 -1.37 -31.32
CA ARG A 392 16.93 -2.81 -31.12
C ARG A 392 18.06 -3.08 -30.13
N GLU A 393 19.17 -2.35 -30.23
CA GLU A 393 20.27 -2.45 -29.27
C GLU A 393 19.79 -2.18 -27.84
N GLY A 394 19.02 -1.10 -27.66
CA GLY A 394 18.41 -0.76 -26.38
C GLY A 394 17.43 -1.81 -25.87
N ALA A 395 16.61 -2.39 -26.75
CA ALA A 395 15.69 -3.47 -26.38
C ALA A 395 16.44 -4.71 -25.88
N ILE A 396 17.53 -5.11 -26.55
CA ILE A 396 18.35 -6.26 -26.15
C ILE A 396 19.03 -6.00 -24.80
N ARG A 397 19.68 -4.84 -24.63
CA ARG A 397 20.29 -4.46 -23.35
C ARG A 397 19.24 -4.40 -22.24
N GLY A 398 18.03 -3.93 -22.53
CA GLY A 398 16.90 -3.95 -21.60
C GLY A 398 16.49 -5.36 -21.19
N LEU A 399 16.37 -6.29 -22.14
CA LEU A 399 16.02 -7.69 -21.86
C LEU A 399 17.08 -8.37 -20.97
N VAL A 400 18.36 -8.09 -21.20
CA VAL A 400 19.46 -8.53 -20.33
C VAL A 400 19.27 -8.00 -18.91
N GLY A 401 18.87 -6.74 -18.75
CA GLY A 401 18.56 -6.13 -17.45
C GLY A 401 17.34 -6.72 -16.74
N VAL A 402 16.35 -7.24 -17.46
CA VAL A 402 15.15 -7.90 -16.89
C VAL A 402 15.51 -9.29 -16.34
N GLY A 403 16.35 -10.05 -17.06
CA GLY A 403 16.88 -11.35 -16.60
C GLY A 403 16.96 -12.42 -17.69
N LYS A 404 17.60 -13.55 -17.34
CA LYS A 404 17.93 -14.64 -18.29
C LYS A 404 16.71 -15.21 -19.02
N GLU A 405 15.59 -15.38 -18.31
CA GLU A 405 14.34 -15.89 -18.89
C GLU A 405 13.71 -14.91 -19.89
N ALA A 406 13.88 -13.60 -19.67
CA ALA A 406 13.42 -12.58 -20.62
C ALA A 406 14.28 -12.60 -21.90
N VAL A 407 15.60 -12.83 -21.76
CA VAL A 407 16.50 -13.01 -22.90
C VAL A 407 16.13 -14.26 -23.69
N ARG A 408 15.90 -15.41 -23.02
CA ARG A 408 15.44 -16.64 -23.69
C ARG A 408 14.15 -16.41 -24.47
N LYS A 409 13.12 -15.87 -23.81
CA LYS A 409 11.82 -15.64 -24.43
C LYS A 409 11.86 -14.63 -25.57
N GLY A 410 12.69 -13.59 -25.45
CA GLY A 410 12.73 -12.53 -26.47
C GLY A 410 13.67 -12.77 -27.63
N LEU A 411 14.88 -13.22 -27.33
CA LEU A 411 15.94 -13.35 -28.32
C LEU A 411 15.86 -14.70 -29.05
N VAL A 412 15.56 -15.77 -28.31
CA VAL A 412 15.52 -17.16 -28.81
C VAL A 412 14.10 -17.50 -29.27
N GLU A 413 13.13 -17.56 -28.36
CA GLU A 413 11.75 -17.98 -28.70
C GLU A 413 10.98 -16.94 -29.51
N GLY A 414 11.20 -15.65 -29.22
CA GLY A 414 10.54 -14.52 -29.87
C GLY A 414 11.10 -14.15 -31.24
N GLY A 415 12.14 -14.83 -31.72
CA GLY A 415 12.76 -14.58 -33.03
C GLY A 415 13.53 -13.26 -33.13
N GLY A 416 13.84 -12.60 -32.00
CA GLY A 416 14.57 -11.34 -32.00
C GLY A 416 15.97 -11.44 -32.63
N ALA A 417 16.69 -12.54 -32.37
CA ALA A 417 18.02 -12.77 -32.97
C ALA A 417 17.94 -12.90 -34.49
N LYS A 418 16.94 -13.62 -34.99
CA LYS A 418 16.70 -13.80 -36.42
C LYS A 418 16.40 -12.48 -37.14
N VAL A 419 15.60 -11.61 -36.53
CA VAL A 419 15.31 -10.28 -37.10
C VAL A 419 16.58 -9.45 -37.22
N VAL A 420 17.41 -9.43 -36.18
CA VAL A 420 18.69 -8.71 -36.19
C VAL A 420 19.67 -9.33 -37.21
N ALA A 421 19.73 -10.67 -37.29
CA ALA A 421 20.58 -11.37 -38.24
C ALA A 421 20.21 -11.06 -39.70
N ALA A 422 18.92 -10.99 -40.03
CA ALA A 422 18.45 -10.68 -41.37
C ALA A 422 18.84 -9.26 -41.80
N GLU A 423 18.81 -8.30 -40.88
CA GLU A 423 19.17 -6.90 -41.17
C GLU A 423 20.68 -6.70 -41.28
N CYS A 424 21.47 -7.30 -40.38
CA CYS A 424 22.93 -7.26 -40.47
C CYS A 424 23.48 -8.03 -41.67
N GLY A 425 22.78 -9.09 -42.12
CA GLY A 425 23.17 -9.85 -43.32
C GLY A 425 22.86 -9.12 -44.64
N ALA A 426 21.82 -8.28 -44.67
CA ALA A 426 21.45 -7.50 -45.85
C ALA A 426 22.36 -6.27 -46.06
N GLU A 427 22.87 -5.68 -44.97
CA GLU A 427 23.73 -4.50 -44.98
C GLU A 427 25.22 -4.90 -44.87
N SER A 428 25.77 -5.51 -45.92
CA SER A 428 27.21 -5.89 -46.00
C SER A 428 28.18 -4.69 -46.14
N GLY A 429 27.81 -3.53 -45.61
CA GLY A 429 28.63 -2.33 -45.50
C GLY A 429 28.86 -1.99 -44.03
N ALA A 430 30.12 -1.91 -43.62
CA ALA A 430 30.57 -1.72 -42.24
C ALA A 430 30.13 -0.38 -41.62
N ASP A 431 28.88 -0.30 -41.16
CA ASP A 431 28.42 0.80 -40.32
C ASP A 431 28.79 0.51 -38.84
N PRO A 432 29.46 1.44 -38.11
CA PRO A 432 29.86 1.24 -36.71
C PRO A 432 28.68 0.91 -35.77
N SER A 433 27.47 1.31 -36.15
CA SER A 433 26.24 1.06 -35.40
C SER A 433 25.85 -0.43 -35.35
N SER A 434 26.09 -1.16 -36.44
CA SER A 434 25.82 -2.60 -36.57
C SER A 434 26.74 -3.44 -35.67
N TRP A 435 27.99 -3.00 -35.46
CA TRP A 435 28.92 -3.68 -34.56
C TRP A 435 28.45 -3.68 -33.10
N ASN A 436 27.92 -2.55 -32.62
CA ASN A 436 27.39 -2.43 -31.26
C ASN A 436 26.13 -3.29 -31.05
N LEU A 437 25.28 -3.39 -32.07
CA LEU A 437 24.11 -4.25 -32.06
C LEU A 437 24.51 -5.73 -32.01
N ILE A 438 25.45 -6.15 -32.86
CA ILE A 438 25.99 -7.52 -32.88
C ILE A 438 26.60 -7.88 -31.53
N ASN A 439 27.44 -7.00 -30.96
CA ASN A 439 28.02 -7.24 -29.63
C ASN A 439 26.95 -7.34 -28.55
N SER A 440 25.90 -6.53 -28.60
CA SER A 440 24.80 -6.59 -27.64
C SER A 440 24.05 -7.92 -27.70
N VAL A 441 23.86 -8.49 -28.90
CA VAL A 441 23.28 -9.84 -29.06
C VAL A 441 24.22 -10.90 -28.49
N MET A 442 25.51 -10.84 -28.82
CA MET A 442 26.50 -11.81 -28.32
C MET A 442 26.65 -11.74 -26.81
N ASP A 443 26.66 -10.55 -26.21
CA ASP A 443 26.69 -10.35 -24.77
C ASP A 443 25.41 -10.89 -24.11
N ALA A 444 24.24 -10.70 -24.73
CA ALA A 444 22.99 -11.30 -24.24
C ALA A 444 23.03 -12.83 -24.26
N LEU A 445 23.59 -13.44 -25.32
CA LEU A 445 23.77 -14.89 -25.42
C LEU A 445 24.77 -15.42 -24.37
N ARG A 446 25.86 -14.69 -24.10
CA ARG A 446 26.81 -15.02 -23.03
C ARG A 446 26.20 -14.93 -21.63
N VAL A 447 25.28 -14.00 -21.41
CA VAL A 447 24.54 -13.88 -20.13
C VAL A 447 23.55 -15.03 -19.96
N LEU A 448 22.96 -15.52 -21.07
CA LEU A 448 22.07 -16.68 -21.04
C LEU A 448 22.85 -17.92 -20.58
N HIS A 449 23.96 -18.22 -21.27
CA HIS A 449 24.92 -19.27 -20.89
C HIS A 449 26.34 -18.82 -21.26
N PRO A 450 27.33 -18.98 -20.36
CA PRO A 450 28.72 -18.66 -20.71
C PRO A 450 29.25 -19.64 -21.76
N PRO A 451 30.16 -19.20 -22.66
CA PRO A 451 30.85 -20.11 -23.56
C PRO A 451 31.69 -21.10 -22.75
N SER A 452 31.88 -22.30 -23.30
CA SER A 452 32.62 -23.37 -22.64
C SER A 452 34.14 -23.13 -22.71
N ASP A 453 34.87 -23.65 -21.71
CA ASP A 453 36.34 -23.53 -21.64
C ASP A 453 37.06 -24.34 -22.75
N MET A 454 36.38 -25.29 -23.40
CA MET A 454 36.89 -26.07 -24.52
C MET A 454 35.94 -25.93 -25.73
N ALA A 455 36.27 -25.02 -26.62
CA ALA A 455 35.52 -24.77 -27.85
C ALA A 455 35.77 -25.87 -28.88
N ASP A 456 34.93 -26.90 -28.85
CA ASP A 456 34.80 -27.86 -29.94
C ASP A 456 33.68 -27.40 -30.87
N SER A 457 33.98 -27.16 -32.15
CA SER A 457 32.97 -26.76 -33.14
C SER A 457 31.97 -27.90 -33.41
N LEU A 458 30.73 -27.55 -33.76
CA LEU A 458 29.72 -28.52 -34.22
C LEU A 458 30.18 -29.18 -35.53
N ASP A 459 30.24 -30.52 -35.56
CA ASP A 459 30.59 -31.29 -36.75
C ASP A 459 29.34 -31.54 -37.62
N PRO A 460 29.25 -30.97 -38.83
CA PRO A 460 28.10 -31.17 -39.71
C PRO A 460 27.94 -32.62 -40.21
N LEU A 461 28.95 -33.48 -40.03
CA LEU A 461 28.89 -34.89 -40.39
C LEU A 461 28.12 -35.75 -39.38
N ASN A 462 27.95 -35.26 -38.15
CA ASN A 462 27.22 -35.96 -37.11
C ASN A 462 25.74 -35.59 -37.14
N SER A 463 24.84 -36.57 -37.32
CA SER A 463 23.40 -36.34 -37.48
C SER A 463 22.77 -35.57 -36.31
N ARG A 464 23.31 -35.71 -35.08
CA ARG A 464 22.81 -34.96 -33.92
C ARG A 464 23.23 -33.49 -33.96
N ASP A 465 24.45 -33.23 -34.40
CA ASP A 465 25.01 -31.88 -34.48
C ASP A 465 24.44 -31.13 -35.68
N SER A 466 24.09 -31.82 -36.77
CA SER A 466 23.34 -31.24 -37.90
C SER A 466 21.93 -30.81 -37.51
N ASP A 467 21.23 -31.59 -36.67
CA ASP A 467 19.90 -31.23 -36.17
C ASP A 467 19.94 -30.00 -35.26
N ILE A 468 20.98 -29.90 -34.42
CA ILE A 468 21.23 -28.72 -33.57
C ILE A 468 21.55 -27.51 -34.43
N LEU A 469 22.42 -27.64 -35.43
CA LEU A 469 22.75 -26.56 -36.38
C LEU A 469 21.50 -26.06 -37.09
N ASN A 470 20.66 -26.94 -37.64
CA ASN A 470 19.42 -26.55 -38.31
C ASN A 470 18.49 -25.76 -37.39
N ARG A 471 18.35 -26.19 -36.13
CA ARG A 471 17.53 -25.49 -35.14
C ARG A 471 18.15 -24.17 -34.69
N LEU A 472 19.48 -24.09 -34.63
CA LEU A 472 20.22 -22.86 -34.36
C LEU A 472 20.02 -21.83 -35.47
N HIS A 473 20.07 -22.26 -36.74
CA HIS A 473 19.77 -21.43 -37.91
C HIS A 473 18.32 -20.94 -37.91
N GLU A 474 17.36 -21.78 -37.55
CA GLU A 474 15.94 -21.41 -37.47
C GLU A 474 15.68 -20.30 -36.43
N VAL A 475 16.37 -20.38 -35.29
CA VAL A 475 16.14 -19.56 -34.09
C VAL A 475 16.98 -18.29 -34.07
N LEU A 476 18.29 -18.38 -34.36
CA LEU A 476 19.25 -17.27 -34.28
C LEU A 476 19.52 -16.61 -35.63
N GLY A 477 19.18 -17.25 -36.75
CA GLY A 477 19.55 -16.82 -38.09
C GLY A 477 21.01 -17.13 -38.45
N ASP A 478 21.34 -17.07 -39.75
CA ASP A 478 22.59 -17.63 -40.29
C ASP A 478 23.86 -17.00 -39.70
N PHE A 479 23.85 -15.69 -39.49
CA PHE A 479 25.00 -14.96 -38.96
C PHE A 479 25.34 -15.38 -37.53
N PHE A 480 24.38 -15.30 -36.60
CA PHE A 480 24.64 -15.67 -35.20
C PHE A 480 24.76 -17.19 -35.02
N ALA A 481 24.06 -17.99 -35.83
CA ALA A 481 24.22 -19.44 -35.82
C ALA A 481 25.67 -19.84 -36.14
N SER A 482 26.30 -19.25 -37.17
CA SER A 482 27.69 -19.53 -37.51
C SER A 482 28.68 -19.19 -36.38
N LYS A 483 28.42 -18.11 -35.64
CA LYS A 483 29.26 -17.63 -34.53
C LYS A 483 29.11 -18.46 -33.26
N VAL A 484 27.89 -18.92 -32.97
CA VAL A 484 27.61 -19.80 -31.83
C VAL A 484 28.06 -21.24 -32.13
N ALA A 485 28.07 -21.66 -33.40
CA ALA A 485 28.49 -22.99 -33.82
C ALA A 485 29.99 -23.30 -33.64
N GLU A 486 30.81 -22.28 -33.39
CA GLU A 486 32.22 -22.43 -32.99
C GLU A 486 32.34 -23.14 -31.62
N ASP A 487 31.27 -23.17 -30.80
CA ASP A 487 31.21 -23.88 -29.51
C ASP A 487 29.95 -24.76 -29.44
N ALA A 488 30.15 -26.08 -29.57
CA ALA A 488 29.08 -27.07 -29.57
C ALA A 488 28.36 -27.20 -28.23
N ALA A 489 29.04 -27.00 -27.10
CA ALA A 489 28.42 -27.05 -25.78
C ALA A 489 27.50 -25.84 -25.59
N TRP A 490 28.00 -24.64 -25.94
CA TRP A 490 27.24 -23.40 -25.87
C TRP A 490 26.01 -23.40 -26.79
N ALA A 491 26.16 -23.90 -28.03
CA ALA A 491 25.06 -24.04 -28.97
C ALA A 491 23.94 -24.97 -28.45
N ARG A 492 24.30 -26.10 -27.85
CA ARG A 492 23.34 -27.06 -27.26
C ARG A 492 22.55 -26.43 -26.10
N GLU A 493 23.22 -25.68 -25.24
CA GLU A 493 22.59 -25.04 -24.08
C GLU A 493 21.66 -23.88 -24.45
N ILE A 494 21.98 -23.11 -25.49
CA ILE A 494 21.13 -22.03 -26.01
C ILE A 494 19.82 -22.59 -26.59
N VAL A 495 19.89 -23.68 -27.35
CA VAL A 495 18.71 -24.37 -27.95
C VAL A 495 17.91 -25.16 -26.90
N GLY A 496 18.44 -25.31 -25.68
CA GLY A 496 17.78 -26.00 -24.57
C GLY A 496 17.87 -27.53 -24.64
N VAL A 497 18.80 -28.06 -25.45
CA VAL A 497 19.09 -29.49 -25.54
C VAL A 497 20.19 -29.80 -24.53
N THR A 498 19.81 -30.02 -23.27
CA THR A 498 20.76 -30.49 -22.26
C THR A 498 21.19 -31.93 -22.58
N PRO A 499 22.48 -32.28 -22.47
CA PRO A 499 22.89 -33.66 -22.50
C PRO A 499 22.24 -34.35 -21.28
N LYS A 500 21.36 -35.31 -21.54
CA LYS A 500 20.94 -36.24 -20.50
C LYS A 500 22.21 -36.94 -19.97
N PRO A 501 22.42 -37.02 -18.64
CA PRO A 501 23.57 -37.71 -18.07
C PRO A 501 23.63 -39.18 -18.48
#